data_AF-L9KG71-F1
#
_entry.id   AF-L9KG71-F1
#
_cell.length_a   1.000
_cell.length_b   1.000
_cell.length_c   1.000
_cell.angle_alpha   90.00
_cell.angle_beta   90.00
_cell.angle_gamma   90.00
#
_symmetry.space_group_name_H-M   'P 1'
#
loop_
_entity.id
_entity.type
_entity.pdbx_description
1 polymer ?
#
loop_
_entity_poly.entity_id
_entity_poly.type
_entity_poly.pdbx_seq_one_letter_code
_entity_poly.pdbx_strand_id
1 'polypeptide(L)'
;MLHRHIKLGEVSAESENYIQAVEEFWVCLNLQEQYLDAHDCLLAETHYQLGLAYGHNTQYGEAVAQFSKSTEITEKRMAKLNEQMKEAEGSPTEYKTEIEELKELLLEIREKIEEAKEF
;
A
#
# COMPACT_ATOMS: atom_id res chain seq x y z
N MET A 1 5.53 12.96 -10.75
CA MET A 1 6.02 13.46 -9.44
C MET A 1 5.85 12.41 -8.35
N LEU A 2 4.72 11.68 -8.26
CA LEU A 2 4.51 10.60 -7.28
C LEU A 2 5.62 9.53 -7.25
N HIS A 3 5.98 8.98 -8.42
CA HIS A 3 7.02 7.95 -8.55
C HIS A 3 8.41 8.39 -8.05
N ARG A 4 8.66 9.71 -7.96
CA ARG A 4 9.91 10.25 -7.40
C ARG A 4 9.92 10.10 -5.88
N HIS A 5 8.80 10.29 -5.20
CA HIS A 5 8.75 10.22 -3.74
C HIS A 5 8.81 8.79 -3.23
N ILE A 6 8.21 7.83 -3.94
CA ILE A 6 8.39 6.39 -3.64
C ILE A 6 9.87 6.04 -3.70
N LYS A 7 10.53 6.42 -4.80
CA LYS A 7 11.95 6.13 -4.99
C LYS A 7 12.89 6.86 -4.02
N LEU A 8 12.53 8.06 -3.56
CA LEU A 8 13.30 8.78 -2.54
C LEU A 8 13.12 8.15 -1.16
N GLY A 9 11.88 7.74 -0.81
CA GLY A 9 11.61 7.04 0.43
C GLY A 9 12.27 5.66 0.49
N GLU A 10 12.32 4.91 -0.62
CA GLU A 10 13.10 3.66 -0.74
C GLU A 10 14.59 3.92 -0.49
N VAL A 11 15.19 4.93 -1.14
CA VAL A 11 16.61 5.28 -0.94
C VAL A 11 16.90 5.77 0.49
N SER A 12 15.98 6.52 1.10
CA SER A 12 16.09 6.97 2.48
C SER A 12 16.02 5.79 3.46
N ALA A 13 15.14 4.81 3.21
CA ALA A 13 15.07 3.58 3.99
C ALA A 13 16.33 2.70 3.81
N GLU A 14 16.86 2.58 2.59
CA GLU A 14 18.14 1.90 2.32
C GLU A 14 19.32 2.57 3.04
N SER A 15 19.23 3.88 3.32
CA SER A 15 20.22 4.67 4.06
C SER A 15 19.98 4.69 5.57
N GLU A 16 19.07 3.85 6.08
CA GLU A 16 18.61 3.78 7.49
C GLU A 16 18.03 5.10 8.02
N ASN A 17 17.66 6.04 7.14
CA ASN A 17 17.07 7.32 7.52
C ASN A 17 15.54 7.24 7.48
N TYR A 18 14.99 6.39 8.35
CA TYR A 18 13.56 6.04 8.33
C TYR A 18 12.64 7.21 8.65
N ILE A 19 13.08 8.17 9.47
CA ILE A 19 12.30 9.38 9.78
C ILE A 19 12.11 10.22 8.51
N GLN A 20 13.18 10.43 7.74
CA GLN A 20 13.09 11.15 6.47
C GLN A 20 12.23 10.38 5.45
N ALA A 21 12.37 9.05 5.39
CA ALA A 21 11.54 8.22 4.52
C ALA A 21 10.04 8.39 4.85
N VAL A 22 9.67 8.37 6.14
CA VAL A 22 8.30 8.63 6.61
C VAL A 22 7.80 10.00 6.17
N GLU A 23 8.60 11.06 6.34
CA GLU A 23 8.22 12.42 5.91
C GLU A 23 7.97 12.49 4.39
N GLU A 24 8.85 11.90 3.59
CA GLU A 24 8.74 11.88 2.14
C GLU A 24 7.51 11.10 1.65
N PHE A 25 7.23 9.95 2.26
CA PHE A 25 6.03 9.17 1.96
C PHE A 25 4.74 9.90 2.37
N TRP A 26 4.72 10.62 3.48
CA TRP A 26 3.56 11.44 3.87
C TRP A 26 3.31 12.59 2.88
N VAL A 27 4.38 13.23 2.38
CA VAL A 27 4.25 14.24 1.31
C VAL A 27 3.67 13.61 0.04
N CYS A 28 4.11 12.41 -0.32
CA CYS A 28 3.57 11.66 -1.45
C CYS A 28 2.07 11.37 -1.27
N LEU A 29 1.69 10.84 -0.10
CA LEU A 29 0.33 10.46 0.22
C LEU A 29 -0.63 11.67 0.17
N ASN A 30 -0.25 12.78 0.79
CA ASN A 30 -1.04 14.02 0.77
C ASN A 30 -1.24 14.56 -0.65
N LEU A 31 -0.28 14.34 -1.56
CA LEU A 31 -0.43 14.71 -2.96
C LEU A 31 -1.35 13.71 -3.69
N GLN A 32 -1.17 12.41 -3.46
CA GLN A 32 -2.02 11.37 -4.04
C GLN A 32 -3.50 11.58 -3.70
N GLU A 33 -3.83 11.84 -2.44
CA GLU A 33 -5.21 12.05 -1.97
C GLU A 33 -5.92 13.24 -2.64
N GLN A 34 -5.18 14.19 -3.25
CA GLN A 34 -5.75 15.33 -3.97
C GLN A 34 -6.17 15.00 -5.41
N TYR A 35 -5.59 13.96 -6.01
CA TYR A 35 -5.72 13.70 -7.45
C TYR A 35 -6.17 12.27 -7.79
N LEU A 36 -6.08 11.33 -6.85
CA LEU A 36 -6.41 9.93 -7.05
C LEU A 36 -7.73 9.56 -6.40
N ASP A 37 -8.37 8.54 -6.95
CA ASP A 37 -9.52 7.92 -6.32
C ASP A 37 -9.12 7.22 -5.01
N ALA A 38 -10.01 7.18 -4.02
CA ALA A 38 -9.75 6.59 -2.70
C ALA A 38 -9.43 5.08 -2.69
N HIS A 39 -9.46 4.42 -3.84
CA HIS A 39 -9.16 2.99 -4.04
C HIS A 39 -8.05 2.78 -5.09
N ASP A 40 -7.27 3.82 -5.38
CA ASP A 40 -6.13 3.75 -6.29
C ASP A 40 -4.99 2.93 -5.65
N CYS A 41 -4.39 2.04 -6.43
CA CYS A 41 -3.31 1.16 -5.97
C CYS A 41 -2.10 1.95 -5.46
N LEU A 42 -1.85 3.17 -5.95
CA LEU A 42 -0.75 4.01 -5.48
C LEU A 42 -0.92 4.48 -4.03
N LEU A 43 -2.17 4.66 -3.58
CA LEU A 43 -2.46 4.96 -2.17
C LEU A 43 -2.12 3.75 -1.29
N ALA A 44 -2.53 2.54 -1.72
CA ALA A 44 -2.21 1.30 -1.02
C ALA A 44 -0.70 1.07 -0.92
N GLU A 45 0.03 1.28 -2.01
CA GLU A 45 1.48 1.17 -2.08
C GLU A 45 2.17 2.16 -1.12
N THR A 46 1.71 3.42 -1.09
CA THR A 46 2.32 4.44 -0.22
C THR A 46 2.07 4.16 1.26
N HIS A 47 0.89 3.65 1.62
CA HIS A 47 0.62 3.16 2.97
C HIS A 47 1.47 1.95 3.35
N TYR A 48 1.72 1.03 2.41
CA TYR A 48 2.61 -0.10 2.64
C TYR A 48 4.06 0.36 2.91
N GLN A 49 4.57 1.29 2.10
CA GLN A 49 5.91 1.85 2.28
C GLN A 49 6.06 2.62 3.61
N LEU A 50 5.02 3.36 4.02
CA LEU A 50 4.96 3.95 5.37
C LEU A 50 5.03 2.88 6.46
N GLY A 51 4.30 1.77 6.30
CA GLY A 51 4.33 0.64 7.23
C GLY A 51 5.73 0.06 7.40
N LEU A 52 6.44 -0.15 6.30
CA LEU A 52 7.84 -0.60 6.32
C LEU A 52 8.75 0.40 7.04
N ALA A 53 8.66 1.69 6.69
CA ALA A 53 9.50 2.72 7.28
C ALA A 53 9.27 2.85 8.80
N TYR A 54 8.02 2.80 9.26
CA TYR A 54 7.71 2.76 10.69
C TYR A 54 8.23 1.49 11.38
N GLY A 55 8.08 0.33 10.75
CA GLY A 55 8.58 -0.94 11.29
C GLY A 55 10.10 -0.94 11.46
N HIS A 56 10.83 -0.42 10.46
CA HIS A 56 12.28 -0.25 10.55
C HIS A 56 12.69 0.78 11.61
N ASN A 57 11.87 1.81 11.84
CA ASN A 57 12.06 2.77 12.93
C ASN A 57 11.53 2.29 14.29
N THR A 58 11.22 0.99 14.44
CA THR A 58 10.68 0.34 15.65
C THR A 58 9.37 0.95 16.18
N GLN A 59 8.63 1.64 15.32
CA GLN A 59 7.30 2.20 15.59
C GLN A 59 6.21 1.23 15.15
N TYR A 60 6.12 0.09 15.83
CA TYR A 60 5.29 -1.04 15.39
C TYR A 60 3.77 -0.73 15.39
N GLY A 61 3.30 0.10 16.33
CA GLY A 61 1.89 0.53 16.35
C GLY A 61 1.51 1.32 15.10
N GLU A 62 2.36 2.25 14.69
CA GLU A 62 2.23 3.03 13.47
C GLU A 62 2.39 2.14 12.23
N ALA A 63 3.32 1.19 12.23
CA ALA A 63 3.50 0.23 11.15
C ALA A 63 2.21 -0.57 10.89
N VAL A 64 1.63 -1.15 11.95
CA VAL A 64 0.36 -1.89 11.89
C VAL A 64 -0.78 -0.99 11.36
N ALA A 65 -0.86 0.26 11.83
CA ALA A 65 -1.88 1.19 11.37
C ALA A 65 -1.77 1.48 9.86
N GLN A 66 -0.55 1.63 9.32
CA GLN A 66 -0.36 1.90 7.91
C GLN A 66 -0.57 0.66 7.03
N PHE A 67 -0.10 -0.51 7.45
CA PHE A 67 -0.40 -1.77 6.75
C PHE A 67 -1.90 -2.09 6.74
N SER A 68 -2.61 -1.76 7.82
CA SER A 68 -4.08 -1.93 7.88
C SER A 68 -4.79 -1.04 6.86
N LYS A 69 -4.34 0.21 6.68
CA LYS A 69 -4.87 1.11 5.64
C LYS A 69 -4.58 0.60 4.23
N SER A 70 -3.37 0.11 3.99
CA SER A 70 -3.00 -0.50 2.71
C SER A 70 -3.89 -1.71 2.37
N THR A 71 -4.18 -2.55 3.37
CA THR A 71 -5.12 -3.66 3.28
C THR A 71 -6.52 -3.19 2.90
N GLU A 72 -7.05 -2.18 3.58
CA GLU A 72 -8.40 -1.66 3.32
C GLU A 72 -8.56 -1.14 1.87
N ILE A 73 -7.56 -0.41 1.37
CA ILE A 73 -7.59 0.15 0.01
C ILE A 73 -7.51 -0.98 -1.03
N THR A 74 -6.64 -1.97 -0.79
CA THR A 74 -6.48 -3.14 -1.65
C THR A 74 -7.77 -3.97 -1.72
N GLU A 75 -8.43 -4.20 -0.59
CA GLU A 75 -9.72 -4.89 -0.53
C GLU A 75 -10.83 -4.11 -1.28
N LYS A 76 -10.86 -2.77 -1.17
CA LYS A 76 -11.78 -1.93 -1.95
C LYS A 76 -11.54 -2.03 -3.46
N ARG A 77 -10.26 -2.03 -3.89
CA ARG A 77 -9.90 -2.19 -5.30
C ARG A 77 -10.37 -3.55 -5.82
N MET A 78 -10.11 -4.62 -5.08
CA MET A 78 -10.56 -5.97 -5.44
C MET A 78 -12.09 -6.06 -5.51
N ALA A 79 -12.83 -5.44 -4.58
CA ALA A 79 -14.29 -5.43 -4.61
C ALA A 79 -14.81 -4.78 -5.90
N LYS A 80 -14.25 -3.62 -6.28
CA LYS A 80 -14.60 -2.92 -7.53
C LYS A 80 -14.31 -3.76 -8.78
N LEU A 81 -13.16 -4.43 -8.84
CA LEU A 81 -12.83 -5.33 -9.95
C LEU A 81 -13.81 -6.50 -10.05
N ASN A 82 -14.20 -7.09 -8.91
CA ASN A 82 -15.19 -8.17 -8.86
C ASN A 82 -16.58 -7.70 -9.30
N GLU A 83 -16.97 -6.46 -9.00
CA GLU A 83 -18.21 -5.86 -9.50
C GLU A 83 -18.15 -5.68 -11.03
N GLN A 84 -17.07 -5.10 -11.53
CA GLN A 84 -16.84 -4.92 -12.97
C GLN A 84 -16.82 -6.25 -13.74
N MET A 85 -16.27 -7.31 -13.16
CA MET A 85 -16.30 -8.67 -13.74
C MET A 85 -17.72 -9.25 -13.86
N LYS A 86 -18.64 -8.90 -12.95
CA LYS A 86 -20.03 -9.37 -13.00
C LYS A 86 -20.85 -8.62 -14.05
N GLU A 87 -20.49 -7.36 -14.31
CA GLU A 87 -21.18 -6.50 -15.27
C GLU A 87 -20.70 -6.70 -16.72
N ALA A 88 -19.45 -7.17 -16.91
CA ALA A 88 -18.89 -7.43 -18.23
C ALA A 88 -19.39 -8.77 -18.81
N GLU A 89 -20.03 -8.74 -19.99
CA GLU A 89 -20.29 -9.93 -20.80
C GLU A 89 -18.96 -10.48 -21.35
N GLY A 90 -18.36 -11.41 -20.59
CA GLY A 90 -17.03 -11.95 -20.83
C GLY A 90 -16.04 -11.35 -19.84
N SER A 91 -15.63 -12.15 -18.86
CA SER A 91 -14.67 -11.73 -17.85
C SER A 91 -13.30 -11.48 -18.51
N PRO A 92 -12.76 -10.25 -18.48
CA PRO A 92 -11.41 -10.01 -18.97
C PRO A 92 -10.40 -10.80 -18.13
N THR A 93 -9.53 -11.57 -18.79
CA THR A 93 -8.44 -12.31 -18.13
C THR A 93 -7.60 -11.37 -17.24
N GLU A 94 -7.47 -10.11 -17.65
CA GLU A 94 -6.74 -9.05 -16.95
C GLU A 94 -7.27 -8.79 -15.53
N TYR A 95 -8.60 -8.70 -15.33
CA TYR A 95 -9.16 -8.49 -13.98
C TYR A 95 -8.94 -9.67 -13.07
N LYS A 96 -9.01 -10.90 -13.62
CA LYS A 96 -8.73 -12.10 -12.86
C LYS A 96 -7.27 -12.14 -12.41
N THR A 97 -6.33 -11.79 -13.31
CA THR A 97 -4.91 -11.71 -12.98
C THR A 97 -4.64 -10.65 -11.91
N GLU A 98 -5.17 -9.43 -12.08
CA GLU A 98 -5.01 -8.34 -11.10
C GLU A 98 -5.57 -8.76 -9.72
N ILE A 99 -6.72 -9.43 -9.66
CA ILE A 99 -7.29 -9.93 -8.40
C ILE A 99 -6.39 -10.95 -7.71
N GLU A 100 -5.75 -11.86 -8.45
CA GLU A 100 -4.82 -12.83 -7.83
C GLU A 100 -3.55 -12.15 -7.31
N GLU A 101 -2.98 -11.18 -8.05
CA GLU A 101 -1.84 -10.38 -7.60
C GLU A 101 -2.18 -9.59 -6.32
N LEU A 102 -3.37 -8.98 -6.25
CA LEU A 102 -3.82 -8.27 -5.05
C LEU A 102 -4.05 -9.21 -3.87
N LYS A 103 -4.45 -10.47 -4.08
CA LYS A 103 -4.55 -11.47 -3.00
C LYS A 103 -3.18 -11.84 -2.44
N GLU A 104 -2.20 -12.04 -3.31
CA GLU A 104 -0.82 -12.34 -2.87
C GLU A 104 -0.26 -11.17 -2.05
N LEU A 105 -0.46 -9.93 -2.53
CA LEU A 105 -0.07 -8.74 -1.78
C LEU A 105 -0.77 -8.66 -0.41
N LEU A 106 -2.07 -8.95 -0.34
CA LEU A 106 -2.80 -8.96 0.92
C LEU A 106 -2.26 -9.99 1.92
N LEU A 107 -1.82 -11.16 1.45
CA LEU A 107 -1.20 -12.15 2.31
C LEU A 107 0.12 -11.63 2.89
N GLU A 108 0.97 -11.06 2.04
CA GLU A 108 2.24 -10.46 2.47
C GLU A 108 2.04 -9.34 3.50
N ILE A 109 1.09 -8.42 3.25
CA ILE A 109 0.78 -7.33 4.18
C ILE A 109 0.30 -7.86 5.53
N ARG A 110 -0.53 -8.91 5.51
CA ARG A 110 -1.03 -9.55 6.75
C ARG A 110 0.08 -10.20 7.54
N GLU A 111 1.03 -10.86 6.89
CA GLU A 111 2.22 -11.41 7.55
C GLU A 111 3.02 -10.31 8.25
N LYS A 112 3.28 -9.18 7.56
CA LYS A 112 3.96 -8.02 8.17
C LYS A 112 3.22 -7.42 9.35
N ILE A 113 1.88 -7.40 9.31
CA ILE A 113 1.06 -6.95 10.44
C ILE A 113 1.25 -7.88 11.64
N GLU A 114 1.21 -9.20 11.44
CA GLU A 114 1.40 -10.15 12.53
C GLU A 114 2.82 -10.06 13.09
N GLU A 115 3.85 -10.00 12.24
CA GLU A 115 5.23 -9.75 12.66
C GLU A 115 5.36 -8.49 13.52
N ALA A 116 4.77 -7.37 13.09
CA ALA A 116 4.82 -6.11 13.83
C ALA A 116 4.06 -6.17 15.17
N LYS A 117 3.02 -7.01 15.30
CA LYS A 117 2.27 -7.17 16.56
C LYS A 117 3.01 -8.01 17.60
N GLU A 118 4.06 -8.74 17.22
CA GLU A 118 4.87 -9.54 18.14
C GLU A 118 5.85 -8.70 18.98
N PHE A 119 5.99 -7.40 18.70
CA PHE A 119 6.88 -6.45 19.38
C PHE A 119 6.10 -5.35 20.14
#